data_AF-S7HEP0-F1
#
_entry.id   AF-S7HEP0-F1
#
_cell.length_a   1.000
_cell.length_b   1.000
_cell.length_c   1.000
_cell.angle_alpha   90.00
_cell.angle_beta   90.00
_cell.angle_gamma   90.00
#
_symmetry.space_group_name_H-M   'P 1'
#
loop_
_entity.id
_entity.type
_entity.pdbx_description
1 polymer ?
#
loop_
_entity_poly.entity_id
_entity_poly.type
_entity_poly.pdbx_seq_one_letter_code
_entity_poly.pdbx_strand_id
1 'polypeptide(L)'
;MYARGMSQRDIAATIEDIYGFQMSHEQISTITGCVMEEVEAWRNRPLQSFYPFAFVDCIYVSLRTEYGVQQVAVYVMLAYDVNGCKDVLGLWINETESKHAWMQIFDELRARGVKDLGILSMDGVSGLEEGAKAVFPHATVQRCIVHLIRNSIRYIPRKQWSAFTKQLKLIYGAINVKQARQEFEL
;
A
#
# COMPACT_ATOMS: atom_id res chain seq x y z
N MET A 1 -13.17 10.12 -15.01
CA MET A 1 -12.10 11.11 -15.21
C MET A 1 -11.34 11.39 -13.91
N TYR A 2 -12.02 11.76 -12.82
CA TYR A 2 -11.38 12.03 -11.52
C TYR A 2 -10.51 10.87 -11.01
N ALA A 3 -11.03 9.63 -10.98
CA ALA A 3 -10.27 8.44 -10.57
C ALA A 3 -9.03 8.13 -11.45
N ARG A 4 -8.93 8.75 -12.64
CA ARG A 4 -7.74 8.64 -13.52
C ARG A 4 -6.73 9.77 -13.30
N GLY A 5 -6.94 10.63 -12.30
CA GLY A 5 -5.99 11.67 -11.89
C GLY A 5 -6.22 13.06 -12.48
N MET A 6 -7.33 13.29 -13.18
CA MET A 6 -7.66 14.63 -13.68
C MET A 6 -8.16 15.53 -12.54
N SER A 7 -7.71 16.79 -12.50
CA SER A 7 -8.26 17.75 -11.54
C SER A 7 -9.71 18.08 -11.89
N GLN A 8 -10.50 18.54 -10.92
CA GLN A 8 -11.89 18.92 -11.15
C GLN A 8 -12.02 20.02 -12.22
N ARG A 9 -11.03 20.92 -12.33
CA ARG A 9 -11.00 21.97 -13.35
C ARG A 9 -10.67 21.41 -14.74
N ASP A 10 -9.75 20.45 -14.83
CA ASP A 10 -9.46 19.78 -16.11
C ASP A 10 -10.67 19.00 -16.60
N ILE A 11 -11.41 18.37 -15.68
CA ILE A 11 -12.67 17.67 -15.99
C ILE A 11 -13.70 18.66 -16.51
N ALA A 12 -13.90 19.79 -15.83
CA ALA A 12 -14.80 20.85 -16.29
C ALA A 12 -14.46 21.31 -17.71
N ALA A 13 -13.20 21.64 -17.96
CA ALA A 13 -12.73 22.08 -19.27
C ALA A 13 -12.93 21.00 -20.35
N THR A 14 -12.68 19.72 -20.01
CA THR A 14 -12.84 18.60 -20.94
C THR A 14 -14.31 18.35 -21.27
N ILE A 15 -15.22 18.53 -20.30
CA ILE A 15 -16.66 18.39 -20.54
C ILE A 15 -17.16 19.50 -21.47
N GLU A 16 -16.74 20.75 -21.24
CA GLU A 16 -17.10 21.87 -22.11
C GLU A 16 -16.58 21.67 -23.54
N ASP A 17 -15.33 21.23 -23.70
CA ASP A 17 -14.70 21.01 -25.01
C ASP A 17 -15.37 19.88 -25.81
N ILE A 18 -15.64 18.73 -25.18
CA ILE A 18 -16.17 17.55 -25.88
C ILE A 18 -17.69 17.59 -26.02
N TYR A 19 -18.39 18.04 -24.97
CA TYR A 19 -19.85 17.93 -24.88
C TYR A 19 -20.57 19.27 -25.04
N GLY A 20 -19.86 20.40 -25.08
CA GLY A 20 -20.43 21.72 -25.40
C GLY A 20 -21.28 22.35 -24.30
N PHE A 21 -21.29 21.78 -23.08
CA PHE A 21 -21.99 22.36 -21.93
C PHE A 21 -21.05 22.56 -20.75
N GLN A 22 -21.36 23.55 -19.92
CA GLN A 22 -20.54 23.91 -18.77
C GLN A 22 -20.91 23.10 -17.53
N MET A 23 -19.87 22.64 -16.82
CA MET A 23 -19.98 22.10 -15.47
C MET A 23 -18.97 22.78 -14.57
N SER A 24 -19.40 23.23 -13.39
CA SER A 24 -18.49 23.83 -12.42
C SER A 24 -17.67 22.74 -11.69
N HIS A 25 -16.50 23.11 -11.17
CA HIS A 25 -15.70 22.20 -10.36
C HIS A 25 -16.41 21.76 -9.06
N GLU A 26 -17.30 22.57 -8.50
CA GLU A 26 -18.15 22.22 -7.35
C GLU A 26 -19.17 21.13 -7.71
N GLN A 27 -19.77 21.21 -8.90
CA GLN A 27 -20.67 20.16 -9.38
C GLN A 27 -19.92 18.84 -9.55
N ILE A 28 -18.71 18.88 -10.10
CA ILE A 28 -17.84 17.70 -10.21
C ILE A 28 -17.47 17.16 -8.83
N SER A 29 -17.16 18.04 -7.87
CA SER A 29 -16.90 17.66 -6.48
C SER A 29 -18.08 16.96 -5.84
N THR A 30 -19.30 17.47 -6.09
CA THR A 30 -20.55 16.89 -5.58
C THR A 30 -20.77 15.50 -6.17
N ILE A 31 -20.57 15.33 -7.48
CA ILE A 31 -20.66 14.03 -8.16
C ILE A 31 -19.65 13.04 -7.60
N THR A 32 -18.41 13.47 -7.36
CA THR A 32 -17.40 12.59 -6.72
C THR A 32 -17.74 12.27 -5.27
N GLY A 33 -18.51 13.13 -4.59
CA GLY A 33 -18.99 12.86 -3.23
C GLY A 33 -20.04 11.75 -3.17
N CYS A 34 -20.75 11.49 -4.27
CA CYS A 34 -21.78 10.44 -4.30
C CYS A 34 -21.23 9.03 -4.03
N VAL A 35 -19.94 8.77 -4.28
CA VAL A 35 -19.34 7.44 -4.06
C VAL A 35 -18.90 7.19 -2.61
N MET A 36 -19.07 8.17 -1.71
CA MET A 36 -18.56 8.06 -0.34
C MET A 36 -19.27 6.97 0.46
N GLU A 37 -20.54 6.71 0.19
CA GLU A 37 -21.28 5.62 0.83
C GLU A 37 -20.70 4.25 0.42
N GLU A 38 -20.37 4.05 -0.87
CA GLU A 38 -19.72 2.84 -1.35
C GLU A 38 -18.30 2.69 -0.80
N VAL A 39 -17.57 3.80 -0.62
CA VAL A 39 -16.26 3.79 0.03
C VAL A 39 -16.38 3.29 1.46
N GLU A 40 -17.33 3.81 2.25
CA GLU A 40 -17.53 3.36 3.63
C GLU A 40 -18.01 1.90 3.70
N ALA A 41 -18.90 1.48 2.80
CA ALA A 41 -19.30 0.08 2.69
C ALA A 41 -18.11 -0.82 2.35
N TRP A 42 -17.24 -0.41 1.42
CA TRP A 42 -16.04 -1.15 1.07
C TRP A 42 -15.02 -1.20 2.20
N ARG A 43 -14.84 -0.10 2.95
CA ARG A 43 -13.94 -0.04 4.11
C ARG A 43 -14.37 -0.98 5.23
N ASN A 44 -15.68 -1.17 5.42
CA ASN A 44 -16.23 -2.01 6.49
C ASN A 44 -16.64 -3.41 6.02
N ARG A 45 -16.39 -3.77 4.76
CA ARG A 45 -16.81 -5.06 4.22
C ARG A 45 -16.19 -6.23 4.97
N PRO A 46 -16.91 -7.36 5.12
CA PRO A 46 -16.34 -8.59 5.66
C PRO A 46 -15.21 -9.09 4.77
N LEU A 47 -14.15 -9.61 5.39
CA LEU A 47 -12.96 -10.15 4.75
C LEU A 47 -12.94 -11.67 4.85
N GLN A 48 -12.13 -12.32 4.00
CA GLN A 48 -11.95 -13.76 4.08
C GLN A 48 -11.21 -14.14 5.37
N SER A 49 -11.44 -15.36 5.85
CA SER A 49 -10.83 -15.82 7.10
C SER A 49 -9.33 -16.04 7.01
N PHE A 50 -8.79 -16.25 5.81
CA PHE A 50 -7.38 -16.55 5.61
C PHE A 50 -6.85 -15.93 4.33
N TYR A 51 -5.67 -15.33 4.41
CA TYR A 51 -4.92 -14.85 3.25
C TYR A 51 -3.50 -15.44 3.26
N PRO A 52 -3.10 -16.22 2.24
CA PRO A 52 -1.77 -16.83 2.19
C PRO A 52 -0.62 -15.81 2.12
N PHE A 53 -0.82 -14.67 1.45
CA PHE A 53 0.19 -13.63 1.31
C PHE A 53 -0.41 -12.25 1.52
N ALA A 54 0.22 -11.43 2.35
CA ALA A 54 -0.14 -10.04 2.56
C ALA A 54 1.10 -9.13 2.55
N PHE A 55 0.90 -7.90 2.11
CA PHE A 55 1.88 -6.84 2.00
C PHE A 55 1.33 -5.62 2.74
N VAL A 56 2.18 -5.01 3.54
CA VAL A 56 1.89 -3.74 4.20
C VAL A 56 2.83 -2.68 3.69
N ASP A 57 2.28 -1.50 3.41
CA ASP A 57 3.06 -0.34 2.96
C ASP A 57 2.50 0.94 3.60
N CYS A 58 3.35 1.94 3.70
CA CYS A 58 3.00 3.28 4.16
C CYS A 58 3.45 4.28 3.08
N ILE A 59 2.49 4.96 2.45
CA ILE A 59 2.77 5.97 1.43
C ILE A 59 2.46 7.35 1.99
N TYR A 60 3.35 8.32 1.72
CA TYR A 60 3.12 9.71 2.09
C TYR A 60 2.42 10.44 0.94
N VAL A 61 1.30 11.10 1.26
CA VAL A 61 0.50 11.86 0.30
C VAL A 61 0.34 13.30 0.78
N SER A 62 0.47 14.25 -0.15
CA SER A 62 0.15 15.65 0.10
C SER A 62 -1.36 15.84 0.21
N LEU A 63 -1.88 16.11 1.40
CA LEU A 63 -3.26 16.51 1.61
C LEU A 63 -3.36 18.00 1.91
N ARG A 64 -4.35 18.65 1.31
CA ARG A 64 -4.71 20.03 1.64
C ARG A 64 -5.72 20.00 2.78
N THR A 65 -5.35 20.63 3.89
CA THR A 65 -6.19 20.83 5.08
C THR A 65 -6.50 22.33 5.24
N GLU A 66 -7.31 22.68 6.23
CA GLU A 66 -7.55 24.07 6.63
C GLU A 66 -6.26 24.80 7.06
N TYR A 67 -5.27 24.04 7.56
CA TYR A 67 -3.96 24.55 8.01
C TYR A 67 -2.90 24.56 6.91
N GLY A 68 -3.29 24.29 5.65
CA GLY A 68 -2.39 24.22 4.51
C GLY A 68 -2.10 22.81 4.03
N VAL A 69 -1.08 22.66 3.17
CA VAL A 69 -0.69 21.37 2.59
C VAL A 69 0.24 20.64 3.55
N GLN A 70 -0.13 19.43 3.94
CA GLN A 70 0.62 18.58 4.87
C GLN A 70 0.88 17.22 4.23
N GLN A 71 2.00 16.59 4.59
CA GLN A 71 2.27 15.19 4.25
C GLN A 71 1.56 14.31 5.28
N VAL A 72 0.69 13.42 4.82
CA VAL A 72 0.03 12.44 5.68
C VAL A 72 0.47 11.03 5.34
N ALA A 73 0.47 10.16 6.33
CA ALA A 73 0.72 8.74 6.15
C ALA A 73 -0.56 8.02 5.73
N VAL A 74 -0.50 7.30 4.61
CA VAL A 74 -1.56 6.40 4.15
C VAL A 74 -1.04 4.97 4.24
N TYR A 75 -1.61 4.20 5.16
CA TYR A 75 -1.33 2.79 5.32
C TYR A 75 -2.16 1.99 4.33
N VAL A 76 -1.53 1.02 3.69
CA VAL A 76 -2.16 0.14 2.72
C VAL A 76 -1.86 -1.30 3.10
N MET A 77 -2.89 -2.14 3.11
CA MET A 77 -2.71 -3.59 3.18
C MET A 77 -3.29 -4.26 1.95
N LEU A 78 -2.40 -4.92 1.19
CA LEU A 78 -2.72 -5.67 -0.02
C LEU A 78 -2.48 -7.15 0.26
N ALA A 79 -3.43 -8.01 -0.07
CA ALA A 79 -3.31 -9.45 0.11
C ALA A 79 -3.66 -10.22 -1.16
N TYR A 80 -3.28 -11.49 -1.19
CA TYR A 80 -3.76 -12.48 -2.15
C TYR A 80 -4.62 -13.49 -1.40
N ASP A 81 -5.78 -13.81 -1.95
CA ASP A 81 -6.62 -14.87 -1.43
C ASP A 81 -6.11 -16.27 -1.86
N VAL A 82 -6.81 -17.32 -1.39
CA VAL A 82 -6.48 -18.72 -1.72
C VAL A 82 -6.64 -19.05 -3.20
N ASN A 83 -7.36 -18.23 -3.97
CA ASN A 83 -7.54 -18.38 -5.42
C ASN A 83 -6.48 -17.60 -6.21
N GLY A 84 -5.57 -16.89 -5.53
CA GLY A 84 -4.56 -16.04 -6.17
C GLY A 84 -5.10 -14.68 -6.64
N CYS A 85 -6.30 -14.28 -6.20
CA CYS A 85 -6.87 -12.97 -6.49
C CYS A 85 -6.29 -11.91 -5.54
N LYS A 86 -5.85 -10.79 -6.10
CA LYS A 86 -5.41 -9.62 -5.32
C LYS A 86 -6.59 -8.93 -4.68
N ASP A 87 -6.45 -8.58 -3.41
CA ASP A 87 -7.44 -7.87 -2.65
C ASP A 87 -6.80 -6.77 -1.79
N VAL A 88 -7.27 -5.53 -1.92
CA VAL A 88 -6.85 -4.44 -1.03
C VAL A 88 -7.76 -4.51 0.20
N LEU A 89 -7.18 -4.90 1.34
CA LEU A 89 -7.95 -5.13 2.56
C LEU A 89 -8.43 -3.82 3.20
N GLY A 90 -7.64 -2.76 3.04
CA GLY A 90 -8.01 -1.43 3.51
C GLY A 90 -6.97 -0.36 3.21
N LEU A 91 -7.40 0.88 3.46
CA LEU A 91 -6.61 2.09 3.42
C LEU A 91 -6.91 2.87 4.70
N TRP A 92 -5.87 3.32 5.38
CA TRP A 92 -5.99 4.08 6.63
C TRP A 92 -5.15 5.33 6.53
N ILE A 93 -5.68 6.47 6.98
CA ILE A 93 -5.00 7.75 6.95
C ILE A 93 -4.66 8.14 8.38
N ASN A 94 -3.42 8.56 8.60
CA ASN A 94 -3.01 9.17 9.86
C ASN A 94 -2.09 10.36 9.56
N GLU A 95 -1.99 11.30 10.49
CA GLU A 95 -1.08 12.45 10.33
C GLU A 95 0.37 11.99 10.19
N THR A 96 0.78 10.99 10.98
CA THR A 96 2.13 10.45 10.98
C THR A 96 2.13 8.92 11.04
N GLU A 97 3.25 8.33 10.61
CA GLU A 97 3.46 6.90 10.77
C GLU A 97 3.65 6.54 12.25
N SER A 98 2.87 5.58 12.77
CA SER A 98 2.98 5.14 14.16
C SER A 98 2.76 3.63 14.30
N LYS A 99 3.48 3.02 15.23
CA LYS A 99 3.30 1.61 15.60
C LYS A 99 1.88 1.34 16.12
N HIS A 100 1.30 2.29 16.85
CA HIS A 100 -0.05 2.16 17.40
C HIS A 100 -1.11 2.03 16.30
N ALA A 101 -1.01 2.83 15.23
CA ALA A 101 -1.92 2.75 14.10
C ALA A 101 -1.92 1.35 13.47
N TRP A 102 -0.73 0.73 13.30
CA TRP A 102 -0.64 -0.63 12.79
C TRP A 102 -1.33 -1.68 13.68
N MET A 103 -1.24 -1.54 15.01
CA MET A 103 -1.95 -2.44 15.93
C MET A 103 -3.46 -2.34 15.73
N GLN A 104 -3.98 -1.12 15.65
CA GLN A 104 -5.41 -0.88 15.42
C GLN A 104 -5.86 -1.44 14.07
N ILE A 105 -5.03 -1.30 13.03
CA ILE A 105 -5.30 -1.88 11.71
C ILE A 105 -5.40 -3.40 11.78
N PHE A 106 -4.48 -4.08 12.47
CA PHE A 106 -4.55 -5.55 12.60
C PHE A 106 -5.78 -6.00 13.39
N ASP A 107 -6.12 -5.30 14.48
CA ASP A 107 -7.33 -5.59 15.25
C ASP A 107 -8.61 -5.38 14.43
N GLU A 108 -8.68 -4.31 13.64
CA GLU A 108 -9.80 -4.04 12.72
C GLU A 108 -9.95 -5.15 11.68
N LEU A 109 -8.85 -5.59 11.07
CA LEU A 109 -8.87 -6.68 10.09
C LEU A 109 -9.39 -7.99 10.70
N ARG A 110 -9.00 -8.26 11.94
CA ARG A 110 -9.51 -9.41 12.69
C ARG A 110 -11.01 -9.27 12.97
N ALA A 111 -11.47 -8.09 13.38
CA ALA A 111 -12.90 -7.82 13.58
C ALA A 111 -13.71 -7.96 12.28
N ARG A 112 -13.11 -7.62 11.13
CA ARG A 112 -13.72 -7.78 9.79
C ARG A 112 -13.69 -9.21 9.26
N GLY A 113 -13.04 -10.15 9.95
CA GLY A 113 -13.14 -11.58 9.68
C GLY A 113 -11.82 -12.29 9.41
N VAL A 114 -10.70 -11.58 9.28
CA VAL A 114 -9.38 -12.21 9.07
C VAL A 114 -8.99 -12.97 10.33
N LYS A 115 -8.86 -14.29 10.23
CA LYS A 115 -8.47 -15.15 11.35
C LYS A 115 -6.99 -15.46 11.35
N ASP A 116 -6.40 -15.60 10.17
CA ASP A 116 -4.99 -15.97 10.04
C ASP A 116 -4.35 -15.44 8.74
N LEU A 117 -3.03 -15.32 8.75
CA LEU A 117 -2.21 -14.87 7.62
C LEU A 117 -1.06 -15.85 7.42
N GLY A 118 -0.77 -16.22 6.17
CA GLY A 118 0.38 -17.08 5.86
C GLY A 118 1.70 -16.33 5.99
N ILE A 119 1.98 -15.45 5.01
CA ILE A 119 3.17 -14.60 4.98
C ILE A 119 2.76 -13.13 5.01
N LEU A 120 3.37 -12.36 5.92
CA LEU A 120 3.22 -10.91 5.99
C LEU A 120 4.55 -10.23 5.63
N SER A 121 4.56 -9.54 4.50
CA SER A 121 5.73 -8.84 3.95
C SER A 121 5.68 -7.35 4.25
N MET A 122 6.68 -6.83 4.96
CA MET A 122 6.73 -5.43 5.45
C MET A 122 8.09 -4.75 5.22
N ASP A 123 8.18 -3.42 5.20
CA ASP A 123 9.45 -2.67 4.97
C ASP A 123 10.47 -2.83 6.13
N GLY A 124 10.02 -3.32 7.30
CA GLY A 124 10.87 -3.55 8.47
C GLY A 124 10.75 -2.45 9.53
N VAL A 125 9.57 -1.86 9.65
CA VAL A 125 9.21 -0.91 10.71
C VAL A 125 9.37 -1.59 12.07
N SER A 126 10.17 -1.01 12.96
CA SER A 126 10.44 -1.56 14.28
C SER A 126 9.14 -1.77 15.08
N GLY A 127 8.96 -2.97 15.64
CA GLY A 127 7.79 -3.29 16.45
C GLY A 127 6.58 -3.81 15.67
N LEU A 128 6.60 -3.76 14.34
CA LEU A 128 5.47 -4.18 13.51
C LEU A 128 5.32 -5.71 13.47
N GLU A 129 6.44 -6.45 13.53
CA GLU A 129 6.44 -7.90 13.58
C GLU A 129 5.77 -8.42 14.86
N GLU A 130 6.15 -7.89 16.02
CA GLU A 130 5.57 -8.25 17.30
C GLU A 130 4.08 -7.92 17.33
N GLY A 131 3.71 -6.78 16.74
CA GLY A 131 2.32 -6.36 16.60
C GLY A 131 1.48 -7.31 15.75
N ALA A 132 2.01 -7.66 14.57
CA ALA A 132 1.36 -8.62 13.68
C ALA A 132 1.23 -9.98 14.36
N LYS A 133 2.26 -10.48 15.03
CA LYS A 133 2.24 -11.78 15.73
C LYS A 133 1.34 -11.80 16.96
N ALA A 134 1.06 -10.65 17.57
CA ALA A 134 0.07 -10.57 18.64
C ALA A 134 -1.36 -10.84 18.15
N VAL A 135 -1.67 -10.46 16.90
CA VAL A 135 -3.00 -10.63 16.29
C VAL A 135 -3.08 -11.91 15.45
N PHE A 136 -2.02 -12.23 14.71
CA PHE A 136 -1.88 -13.38 13.82
C PHE A 136 -0.63 -14.20 14.20
N PRO A 137 -0.71 -15.05 15.25
CA PRO A 137 0.46 -15.72 15.83
C PRO A 137 1.20 -16.68 14.89
N HIS A 138 0.52 -17.20 13.87
CA HIS A 138 1.08 -18.16 12.92
C HIS A 138 1.66 -17.50 11.67
N ALA A 139 1.53 -16.17 11.54
CA ALA A 139 2.04 -15.44 10.40
C ALA A 139 3.57 -15.48 10.34
N THR A 140 4.11 -15.88 9.19
CA THR A 140 5.52 -15.71 8.88
C THR A 140 5.77 -14.28 8.43
N VAL A 141 6.37 -13.49 9.31
CA VAL A 141 6.75 -12.12 9.01
C VAL A 141 8.10 -12.09 8.30
N GLN A 142 8.18 -11.35 7.19
CA GLN A 142 9.42 -11.15 6.46
C GLN A 142 9.57 -9.71 5.98
N ARG A 143 10.81 -9.31 5.68
CA ARG A 143 11.07 -8.03 5.01
C ARG A 143 10.70 -8.09 3.54
N CYS A 144 10.08 -7.02 3.06
CA CYS A 144 9.69 -6.89 1.67
C CYS A 144 10.93 -6.67 0.79
N ILE A 145 11.18 -7.62 -0.11
CA ILE A 145 12.33 -7.54 -1.00
C ILE A 145 12.26 -6.34 -1.95
N VAL A 146 11.05 -5.91 -2.34
CA VAL A 146 10.87 -4.73 -3.19
C VAL A 146 11.35 -3.48 -2.47
N HIS A 147 11.01 -3.33 -1.18
CA HIS A 147 11.51 -2.22 -0.37
C HIS A 147 13.01 -2.32 -0.13
N LEU A 148 13.56 -3.51 0.13
CA LEU A 148 15.01 -3.71 0.24
C LEU A 148 15.73 -3.24 -1.02
N ILE A 149 15.30 -3.68 -2.21
CA ILE A 149 15.90 -3.27 -3.49
C ILE A 149 15.78 -1.74 -3.67
N ARG A 150 14.59 -1.17 -3.43
CA ARG A 150 14.35 0.28 -3.54
C ARG A 150 15.26 1.07 -2.60
N ASN A 151 15.45 0.60 -1.37
CA ASN A 151 16.30 1.24 -0.37
C ASN A 151 17.77 1.14 -0.77
N SER A 152 18.23 0.00 -1.32
CA SER A 152 19.60 -0.16 -1.80
C SER A 152 19.93 0.76 -2.99
N ILE A 153 19.06 0.87 -3.99
CA ILE A 153 19.35 1.68 -5.19
C ILE A 153 19.39 3.19 -4.94
N ARG A 154 18.87 3.67 -3.79
CA ARG A 154 18.97 5.10 -3.40
C ARG A 154 20.41 5.59 -3.28
N TYR A 155 21.35 4.68 -2.99
CA TYR A 155 22.76 4.98 -2.84
C TYR A 155 23.57 4.78 -4.14
N ILE A 156 22.92 4.32 -5.22
CA ILE A 156 23.59 3.97 -6.48
C ILE A 156 23.27 5.02 -7.54
N PRO A 157 24.27 5.50 -8.31
CA PRO A 157 24.03 6.40 -9.44
C PRO A 157 23.02 5.82 -10.43
N ARG A 158 22.06 6.63 -10.88
CA ARG A 158 20.95 6.17 -11.75
C ARG A 158 21.40 5.42 -13.00
N LYS A 159 22.53 5.81 -13.61
CA LYS A 159 23.12 5.13 -14.78
C LYS A 159 23.51 3.66 -14.49
N GLN A 160 23.76 3.31 -13.23
CA GLN A 160 24.19 1.98 -12.80
C GLN A 160 23.06 1.11 -12.24
N TRP A 161 21.84 1.65 -12.09
CA TRP A 161 20.71 0.90 -11.51
C TRP A 161 20.46 -0.44 -12.20
N SER A 162 20.52 -0.48 -13.54
CA SER A 162 20.29 -1.71 -14.31
C SER A 162 21.34 -2.79 -14.01
N ALA A 163 22.62 -2.42 -13.95
CA ALA A 163 23.70 -3.35 -13.62
C ALA A 163 23.57 -3.87 -12.17
N PHE A 164 23.36 -2.95 -11.23
CA PHE A 164 23.24 -3.28 -9.81
C PHE A 164 22.01 -4.15 -9.49
N THR A 165 20.84 -3.83 -10.06
CA THR A 165 19.62 -4.63 -9.84
C THR A 165 19.70 -6.02 -10.46
N LYS A 166 20.46 -6.20 -11.55
CA LYS A 166 20.76 -7.52 -12.11
C LYS A 166 21.63 -8.35 -11.15
N GLN A 167 22.63 -7.75 -10.52
CA GLN A 167 23.44 -8.42 -9.49
C GLN A 167 22.60 -8.78 -8.26
N LEU A 168 21.77 -7.85 -7.76
CA LEU A 168 20.84 -8.13 -6.65
C LEU A 168 19.91 -9.31 -6.96
N LYS A 169 19.51 -9.50 -8.23
CA LYS A 169 18.67 -10.63 -8.64
C LYS A 169 19.35 -11.99 -8.47
N LEU A 170 20.67 -12.05 -8.52
CA LEU A 170 21.41 -13.29 -8.26
C LEU A 170 21.25 -13.74 -6.80
N ILE A 171 21.17 -12.79 -5.87
CA ILE A 171 21.00 -13.06 -4.44
C ILE A 171 19.65 -13.71 -4.17
N TYR A 172 18.55 -13.08 -4.58
CA TYR A 172 17.20 -13.58 -4.28
C TYR A 172 16.67 -14.61 -5.29
N GLY A 173 17.37 -14.80 -6.41
CA GLY A 173 17.15 -15.88 -7.35
C GLY A 173 17.96 -17.14 -7.04
N ALA A 174 18.82 -17.11 -6.02
CA ALA A 174 19.64 -18.24 -5.63
C ALA A 174 18.80 -19.43 -5.15
N ILE A 175 19.25 -20.66 -5.43
CA ILE A 175 18.49 -21.88 -5.12
C ILE A 175 18.45 -22.20 -3.61
N ASN A 176 19.35 -21.59 -2.83
CA ASN A 176 19.44 -21.75 -1.38
C ASN A 176 20.19 -20.59 -0.72
N VAL A 177 20.13 -20.53 0.61
CA VAL A 177 20.75 -19.47 1.42
C VAL A 177 22.27 -19.41 1.28
N LYS A 178 22.94 -20.55 1.09
CA LYS A 178 24.41 -20.59 0.94
C LYS A 178 24.84 -19.87 -0.33
N GLN A 179 24.18 -20.16 -1.45
CA GLN A 179 24.45 -19.47 -2.71
C GLN A 179 24.06 -17.98 -2.62
N ALA A 180 22.92 -17.65 -2.00
CA ALA A 180 22.52 -16.26 -1.80
C ALA A 180 23.58 -15.44 -1.04
N ARG A 181 24.22 -16.03 -0.03
CA ARG A 181 25.33 -15.39 0.71
C ARG A 181 26.57 -15.21 -0.14
N GLN A 182 26.92 -16.20 -0.95
CA GLN A 182 28.05 -16.08 -1.89
C GLN A 182 27.83 -14.94 -2.88
N GLU A 183 26.64 -14.85 -3.48
CA GLU A 183 26.29 -13.75 -4.41
C GLU A 183 26.21 -12.38 -3.70
N PHE A 184 25.98 -12.34 -2.39
CA PHE A 184 25.96 -11.09 -1.60
C PHE A 184 27.37 -10.60 -1.22
N GLU A 185 28.33 -11.52 -1.07
CA GLU A 185 29.71 -11.22 -0.67
C GLU A 185 30.63 -10.86 -1.86
N LEU A 186 30.20 -11.18 -3.10
CA LEU A 186 30.90 -10.84 -4.36
C LEU A 186 30.70 -9.39 -4.78
#